data_AF-A0A1I7UHL1-F1
#
_entry.id   AF-A0A1I7UHL1-F1
#
_cell.length_a   1.000
_cell.length_b   1.000
_cell.length_c   1.000
_cell.angle_alpha   90.00
_cell.angle_beta   90.00
_cell.angle_gamma   90.00
#
_symmetry.space_group_name_H-M   'P 1'
#
loop_
_entity.id
_entity.type
_entity.pdbx_description
1 polymer ?
#
loop_
_entity_poly.entity_id
_entity_poly.type
_entity_poly.pdbx_seq_one_letter_code
_entity_poly.pdbx_strand_id
1 'polypeptide(L)'
;MHDEDFCCAVCLDFFIEPCIIKCGHSFCHLCIESQLNINEKCPLCRAHTGNPIRNRQLESLTMSYVSSRNLSGAYYERMKLNQKKLIHQKKALLIIWTELSDKPGHSTELSNLNIQDEELKSEIRWQVRQQVGVGLEHIGDLETETVTIRLKTSRQ
;
A
#
# COMPACT_ATOMS: atom_id res chain seq x y z
N MET A 1 27.14 -14.27 -0.15
CA MET A 1 25.90 -13.49 -0.06
C MET A 1 25.79 -12.68 -1.34
N HIS A 2 24.67 -12.85 -2.04
CA HIS A 2 24.38 -12.19 -3.32
C HIS A 2 23.37 -11.06 -3.07
N ASP A 3 23.28 -10.09 -3.99
CA ASP A 3 22.34 -8.96 -3.85
C ASP A 3 20.89 -9.44 -3.64
N GLU A 4 20.52 -10.53 -4.32
CA GLU A 4 19.20 -11.16 -4.28
C GLU A 4 18.77 -11.59 -2.87
N ASP A 5 19.71 -11.94 -1.99
CA ASP A 5 19.44 -12.35 -0.59
C ASP A 5 18.82 -11.20 0.22
N PHE A 6 19.01 -9.95 -0.23
CA PHE A 6 18.55 -8.73 0.44
C PHE A 6 17.50 -7.96 -0.35
N CYS A 7 17.00 -8.53 -1.44
CA CYS A 7 16.04 -7.91 -2.32
C CYS A 7 14.62 -8.46 -2.12
N CYS A 8 13.65 -7.55 -2.17
CA CYS A 8 12.24 -7.90 -2.15
C CYS A 8 11.81 -8.46 -3.51
N ALA A 9 11.18 -9.63 -3.52
CA ALA A 9 10.73 -10.27 -4.76
C ALA A 9 9.57 -9.55 -5.49
N VAL A 10 8.96 -8.54 -4.87
CA VAL A 10 7.87 -7.75 -5.48
C VAL A 10 8.43 -6.53 -6.23
N CYS A 11 9.30 -5.74 -5.58
CA CYS A 11 9.86 -4.54 -6.20
C CYS A 11 11.27 -4.74 -6.78
N LEU A 12 11.84 -5.93 -6.61
CA LEU A 12 13.17 -6.33 -7.12
C LEU A 12 14.30 -5.40 -6.70
N ASP A 13 14.22 -4.88 -5.47
CA ASP A 13 15.17 -3.93 -4.88
C ASP A 13 15.29 -4.22 -3.38
N PHE A 14 16.30 -3.66 -2.72
CA PHE A 14 16.63 -3.94 -1.32
C PHE A 14 15.43 -3.81 -0.39
N PHE A 15 15.38 -4.61 0.67
CA PHE A 15 14.26 -4.52 1.61
C PHE A 15 14.19 -3.14 2.29
N ILE A 16 13.02 -2.52 2.25
CA ILE A 16 12.68 -1.35 3.07
C ILE A 16 11.60 -1.78 4.05
N GLU A 17 11.90 -1.66 5.34
CA GLU A 17 11.02 -2.13 6.42
C GLU A 17 10.48 -3.54 6.15
N PRO A 18 11.35 -4.55 6.00
CA PRO A 18 10.92 -5.89 5.64
C PRO A 18 9.91 -6.45 6.65
N CYS A 19 8.90 -7.13 6.14
CA CYS A 19 7.92 -7.89 6.91
C CYS A 19 7.94 -9.35 6.47
N ILE A 20 7.89 -10.26 7.44
CA ILE A 20 7.74 -11.70 7.24
C ILE A 20 6.26 -12.07 7.37
N ILE A 21 5.79 -12.94 6.48
CA ILE A 21 4.42 -13.49 6.51
C ILE A 21 4.43 -14.95 6.99
N LYS A 22 3.25 -15.54 7.25
CA LYS A 22 3.12 -16.89 7.84
C LYS A 22 3.88 -18.00 7.10
N CYS A 23 4.01 -17.89 5.78
CA CYS A 23 4.75 -18.88 4.98
C CYS A 23 6.28 -18.70 5.02
N GLY A 24 6.82 -17.72 5.76
CA GLY A 24 8.24 -17.49 5.94
C GLY A 24 8.88 -16.53 4.92
N HIS A 25 8.17 -16.18 3.84
CA HIS A 25 8.68 -15.20 2.87
C HIS A 25 8.66 -13.79 3.43
N SER A 26 9.66 -12.99 3.05
CA SER A 26 9.78 -11.58 3.44
C SER A 26 9.62 -10.65 2.24
N PHE A 27 9.00 -9.49 2.48
CA PHE A 27 8.73 -8.45 1.48
C PHE A 27 8.89 -7.08 2.15
N CYS A 28 9.06 -6.00 1.39
CA CYS A 28 8.93 -4.65 1.94
C CYS A 28 7.52 -4.45 2.52
N HIS A 29 7.39 -3.67 3.58
CA HIS A 29 6.10 -3.38 4.21
C HIS A 29 5.05 -2.88 3.19
N LEU A 30 5.37 -1.83 2.42
CA LEU A 30 4.48 -1.33 1.37
C LEU A 30 4.14 -2.38 0.31
N CYS A 31 5.10 -3.21 -0.07
CA CYS A 31 4.88 -4.22 -1.11
C CYS A 31 3.88 -5.28 -0.64
N ILE A 32 4.01 -5.78 0.59
CA ILE A 32 3.06 -6.77 1.10
C ILE A 32 1.72 -6.14 1.41
N GLU A 33 1.68 -4.93 1.98
CA GLU A 33 0.43 -4.20 2.27
C GLU A 33 -0.40 -4.00 1.00
N SER A 34 0.21 -3.51 -0.10
CA SER A 34 -0.49 -3.37 -1.39
C SER A 34 -0.98 -4.71 -1.97
N GLN A 35 -0.27 -5.81 -1.73
CA GLN A 35 -0.70 -7.14 -2.20
C GLN A 35 -1.87 -7.68 -1.39
N LEU A 36 -1.84 -7.53 -0.06
CA LEU A 36 -2.93 -7.98 0.81
C LEU A 36 -4.23 -7.23 0.55
N ASN A 37 -4.14 -5.98 0.09
CA ASN A 37 -5.28 -5.20 -0.36
C ASN A 37 -5.99 -5.78 -1.59
N ILE A 38 -5.30 -6.60 -2.38
CA ILE A 38 -5.85 -7.26 -3.59
C ILE A 38 -6.21 -8.71 -3.29
N ASN A 39 -5.32 -9.45 -2.61
CA ASN A 39 -5.45 -10.87 -2.34
C ASN A 39 -4.60 -11.29 -1.14
N GLU A 40 -5.17 -12.06 -0.21
CA GLU A 40 -4.50 -12.54 1.00
C GLU A 40 -3.54 -13.73 0.74
N LYS A 41 -2.88 -13.74 -0.42
CA LYS A 41 -1.97 -14.80 -0.86
C LYS A 41 -0.56 -14.27 -1.05
N CYS A 42 0.41 -15.10 -0.68
CA CYS A 42 1.82 -14.81 -0.84
C CYS A 42 2.16 -14.64 -2.33
N PRO A 43 2.85 -13.54 -2.73
CA PRO A 43 3.25 -13.34 -4.13
C PRO A 43 4.15 -14.45 -4.69
N LEU A 44 4.91 -15.14 -3.82
CA LEU A 44 5.86 -16.18 -4.21
C LEU A 44 5.22 -17.57 -4.25
N CYS A 45 4.65 -18.03 -3.13
CA CYS A 45 4.17 -19.40 -3.00
C CYS A 45 2.64 -19.53 -2.98
N ARG A 46 1.90 -18.41 -3.07
CA ARG A 46 0.43 -18.35 -3.04
C ARG A 46 -0.23 -18.90 -1.77
N ALA A 47 0.54 -19.23 -0.75
CA ALA A 47 0.03 -19.58 0.58
C ALA A 47 -0.65 -18.38 1.26
N HIS A 48 -1.55 -18.64 2.19
CA HIS A 48 -2.20 -17.59 2.97
C HIS A 48 -1.17 -16.81 3.79
N THR A 49 -1.21 -15.48 3.68
CA THR A 49 -0.18 -14.59 4.23
C THR A 49 -0.33 -14.38 5.74
N GLY A 50 -1.58 -14.32 6.22
CA GLY A 50 -1.88 -13.80 7.55
C GLY A 50 -1.38 -12.36 7.73
N ASN A 51 -1.34 -11.88 8.97
CA ASN A 51 -0.83 -10.54 9.27
C ASN A 51 0.70 -10.51 9.14
N PRO A 52 1.27 -9.63 8.30
CA PRO A 52 2.72 -9.45 8.20
C PRO A 52 3.31 -8.95 9.53
N ILE A 53 4.49 -9.46 9.89
CA ILE A 53 5.23 -9.07 11.10
C ILE A 53 6.56 -8.44 10.68
N ARG A 54 6.94 -7.31 11.27
CA ARG A 54 8.20 -6.62 10.93
C ARG A 54 9.41 -7.50 11.24
N ASN A 55 10.28 -7.70 10.25
CA ASN A 55 11.49 -8.50 10.34
C ASN A 55 12.73 -7.62 10.58
N ARG A 56 12.94 -7.22 11.84
CA ARG A 56 14.06 -6.33 12.24
C ARG A 56 15.44 -6.93 11.97
N GLN A 57 15.57 -8.26 12.02
CA GLN A 57 16.83 -8.93 11.73
C GLN A 57 17.20 -8.75 10.25
N LEU A 58 16.26 -9.02 9.34
CA LEU A 58 16.48 -8.82 7.90
C LEU A 58 16.73 -7.35 7.56
N GLU A 59 16.07 -6.42 8.25
CA GLU A 59 16.33 -4.98 8.10
C GLU A 59 17.77 -4.62 8.47
N SER A 60 18.25 -5.09 9.63
CA SER A 60 19.63 -4.88 10.07
C SER A 60 20.64 -5.47 9.07
N LEU A 61 20.39 -6.70 8.61
CA LEU A 61 21.27 -7.38 7.66
C LEU A 61 21.30 -6.66 6.31
N THR A 62 20.15 -6.22 5.81
CA THR A 62 20.04 -5.42 4.58
C THR A 62 20.82 -4.12 4.71
N MET A 63 20.68 -3.41 5.83
CA MET A 63 21.40 -2.17 6.08
C MET A 63 22.92 -2.36 6.13
N SER A 64 23.40 -3.41 6.81
CA SER A 64 24.82 -3.74 6.84
C SER A 64 25.34 -4.07 5.44
N TYR A 65 24.59 -4.82 4.64
CA TYR A 65 24.95 -5.17 3.28
C TYR A 65 25.02 -3.94 2.37
N VAL A 66 23.98 -3.11 2.36
CA VAL A 66 23.91 -1.86 1.60
C VAL A 66 25.07 -0.92 1.95
N SER A 67 25.39 -0.81 3.24
CA SER A 67 26.50 0.03 3.72
C SER A 67 27.84 -0.50 3.25
N SER A 68 28.06 -1.82 3.29
CA SER A 68 29.30 -2.44 2.78
C SER A 68 29.52 -2.25 1.28
N ARG A 69 28.44 -2.00 0.53
CA ARG A 69 28.47 -1.75 -0.92
C ARG A 69 28.48 -0.26 -1.28
N ASN A 70 28.53 0.65 -0.30
CA ASN A 70 28.41 2.10 -0.49
C ASN A 70 27.09 2.53 -1.17
N LEU A 71 26.00 1.80 -0.93
CA LEU A 71 24.68 2.05 -1.52
C LEU A 71 23.71 2.78 -0.58
N SER A 72 24.18 3.23 0.59
CA SER A 72 23.33 3.82 1.63
C SER A 72 22.55 5.05 1.15
N GLY A 73 23.12 5.87 0.26
CA GLY A 73 22.43 7.05 -0.27
C GLY A 73 21.13 6.70 -1.00
N ALA A 74 21.22 5.82 -2.01
CA ALA A 74 20.06 5.36 -2.77
C ALA A 74 19.04 4.64 -1.88
N TYR A 75 19.52 3.84 -0.92
CA TYR A 75 18.67 3.16 0.04
C TYR A 75 17.84 4.13 0.90
N TYR A 76 18.47 5.18 1.45
CA TYR A 76 17.78 6.16 2.30
C TYR A 76 16.81 7.03 1.49
N GLU A 77 17.14 7.40 0.26
CA GLU A 77 16.20 8.12 -0.61
C GLU A 77 14.96 7.27 -0.90
N ARG A 78 15.12 5.98 -1.20
CA ARG A 78 13.98 5.08 -1.36
C ARG A 78 13.20 4.89 -0.06
N MET A 79 13.88 4.82 1.09
CA MET A 79 13.21 4.75 2.39
C MET A 79 12.31 5.97 2.64
N LYS A 80 12.79 7.20 2.34
CA LYS A 80 11.98 8.42 2.45
C LYS A 80 10.78 8.40 1.51
N LEU A 81 10.98 7.98 0.26
CA LEU A 81 9.89 7.85 -0.72
C LEU A 81 8.82 6.87 -0.24
N ASN A 82 9.24 5.73 0.33
CA ASN A 82 8.32 4.76 0.91
C ASN A 82 7.54 5.32 2.10
N GLN A 83 8.20 6.07 3.00
CA GLN A 83 7.50 6.72 4.12
C GLN A 83 6.44 7.72 3.62
N LYS A 84 6.76 8.51 2.58
CA LYS A 84 5.80 9.44 1.96
C LYS A 84 4.58 8.70 1.42
N LYS A 85 4.79 7.61 0.67
CA LYS A 85 3.72 6.75 0.14
C LYS A 85 2.84 6.16 1.25
N LEU A 86 3.43 5.68 2.34
CA LEU A 86 2.68 5.14 3.47
C LEU A 86 1.82 6.20 4.16
N ILE A 87 2.34 7.43 4.29
CA ILE A 87 1.57 8.56 4.84
C ILE A 87 0.39 8.89 3.93
N HIS A 88 0.59 8.93 2.60
CA HIS A 88 -0.50 9.14 1.65
C HIS A 88 -1.53 8.02 1.71
N GLN A 89 -1.11 6.75 1.79
CA GLN A 89 -2.00 5.60 1.93
C GLN A 89 -2.91 5.73 3.15
N LYS A 90 -2.33 6.03 4.32
CA LYS A 90 -3.09 6.21 5.58
C LYS A 90 -4.01 7.43 5.55
N LYS A 91 -3.55 8.54 4.97
CA LYS A 91 -4.37 9.75 4.82
C LYS A 91 -5.54 9.52 3.86
N ALA A 92 -5.31 8.86 2.74
CA ALA A 92 -6.34 8.52 1.77
C ALA A 92 -7.42 7.64 2.43
N LEU A 93 -7.03 6.59 3.15
CA LEU A 93 -7.96 5.75 3.90
C LEU A 93 -8.78 6.55 4.92
N LEU A 94 -8.15 7.47 5.66
CA LEU A 94 -8.84 8.31 6.63
C LEU A 94 -9.87 9.21 5.94
N ILE A 95 -9.50 9.88 4.84
CA ILE A 95 -10.39 10.75 4.07
C ILE A 95 -11.58 9.97 3.50
N ILE A 96 -11.31 8.82 2.88
CA ILE A 96 -12.34 7.91 2.36
C ILE A 96 -13.29 7.53 3.51
N TRP A 97 -12.75 7.17 4.67
CA TRP A 97 -13.57 6.79 5.82
C TRP A 97 -14.40 7.97 6.36
N THR A 98 -13.83 9.15 6.57
CA THR A 98 -14.57 10.30 7.13
C THR A 98 -15.67 10.82 6.21
N GLU A 99 -15.46 10.81 4.89
CA GLU A 99 -16.43 11.36 3.93
C GLU A 99 -17.55 10.37 3.59
N LEU A 100 -17.32 9.06 3.76
CA LEU A 100 -18.23 8.02 3.26
C LEU A 100 -18.90 7.18 4.36
N SER A 101 -18.35 7.15 5.57
CA SER A 101 -18.91 6.30 6.65
C SER A 101 -20.19 6.85 7.24
N ASP A 102 -20.45 8.15 7.13
CA ASP A 102 -21.59 8.81 7.79
C ASP A 102 -22.91 8.73 7.00
N LYS A 103 -22.90 8.30 5.72
CA LYS A 103 -24.12 8.27 4.90
C LYS A 103 -24.17 7.09 3.92
N PRO A 104 -24.93 6.02 4.20
CA PRO A 104 -25.17 4.96 3.21
C PRO A 104 -25.82 5.55 1.95
N GLY A 105 -25.22 5.32 0.78
CA GLY A 105 -25.71 5.81 -0.51
C GLY A 105 -25.26 7.23 -0.89
N HIS A 106 -24.40 7.89 -0.11
CA HIS A 106 -23.83 9.18 -0.48
C HIS A 106 -22.67 9.02 -1.46
N SER A 107 -22.68 9.83 -2.51
CA SER A 107 -21.59 9.99 -3.47
C SER A 107 -21.01 11.39 -3.32
N THR A 108 -19.68 11.49 -3.25
CA THR A 108 -18.98 12.78 -3.35
C THR A 108 -17.94 12.71 -4.45
N GLU A 109 -17.69 13.82 -5.14
CA GLU A 109 -16.61 13.93 -6.10
C GLU A 109 -15.30 14.28 -5.39
N LEU A 110 -14.20 13.68 -5.85
CA LEU A 110 -12.86 13.94 -5.34
C LEU A 110 -12.43 15.41 -5.47
N SER A 111 -12.98 16.12 -6.47
CA SER A 111 -12.82 17.56 -6.71
C SER A 111 -13.33 18.43 -5.55
N ASN A 112 -14.30 17.94 -4.77
CA ASN A 112 -14.90 18.69 -3.66
C ASN A 112 -14.06 18.62 -2.37
N LEU A 113 -13.15 17.65 -2.28
CA LEU A 113 -12.20 17.53 -1.20
C LEU A 113 -11.06 18.51 -1.51
N ASN A 114 -11.00 19.64 -0.81
CA ASN A 114 -9.99 20.69 -1.00
C ASN A 114 -8.55 20.20 -0.70
N ILE A 115 -8.02 19.34 -1.57
CA ILE A 115 -6.72 18.67 -1.48
C ILE A 115 -5.86 19.28 -2.58
N GLN A 116 -4.70 19.84 -2.22
CA GLN A 116 -3.76 20.42 -3.18
C GLN A 116 -2.64 19.42 -3.58
N ASP A 117 -2.50 18.33 -2.83
CA ASP A 117 -1.47 17.31 -3.04
C ASP A 117 -1.93 16.29 -4.10
N GLU A 118 -1.37 16.38 -5.31
CA GLU A 118 -1.70 15.49 -6.43
C GLU A 118 -1.30 14.03 -6.23
N GLU A 119 -0.26 13.76 -5.43
CA GLU A 119 0.12 12.39 -5.07
C GLU A 119 -0.94 11.79 -4.14
N LEU A 120 -1.43 12.56 -3.17
CA LEU A 120 -2.52 12.15 -2.29
C LEU A 120 -3.82 11.92 -3.07
N LYS A 121 -4.18 12.80 -4.02
CA LYS A 121 -5.35 12.58 -4.89
C LYS A 121 -5.23 11.29 -5.69
N SER A 122 -4.04 11.02 -6.22
CA SER A 122 -3.77 9.82 -7.00
C SER A 122 -3.90 8.55 -6.15
N GLU A 123 -3.43 8.60 -4.90
CA GLU A 123 -3.59 7.51 -3.94
C GLU A 123 -5.07 7.26 -3.60
N ILE A 124 -5.86 8.31 -3.34
CA ILE A 124 -7.31 8.17 -3.11
C ILE A 124 -7.99 7.52 -4.32
N ARG A 125 -7.71 8.01 -5.54
CA ARG A 125 -8.24 7.41 -6.78
C ARG A 125 -7.88 5.93 -6.89
N TRP A 126 -6.65 5.56 -6.55
CA TRP A 126 -6.19 4.17 -6.57
C TRP A 126 -6.95 3.29 -5.58
N GLN A 127 -7.06 3.71 -4.31
CA GLN A 127 -7.74 2.95 -3.26
C GLN A 127 -9.22 2.72 -3.57
N VAL A 128 -9.90 3.73 -4.11
CA VAL A 128 -11.30 3.60 -4.53
C VAL A 128 -11.45 2.61 -5.66
N ARG A 129 -10.63 2.71 -6.72
CA ARG A 129 -10.69 1.79 -7.88
C ARG A 129 -10.52 0.34 -7.46
N GLN A 130 -9.69 0.09 -6.46
CA GLN A 130 -9.40 -1.24 -5.95
C GLN A 130 -10.41 -1.72 -4.88
N GLN A 131 -11.41 -0.91 -4.49
CA GLN A 131 -12.40 -1.21 -3.44
C GLN A 131 -11.76 -1.65 -2.10
N VAL A 132 -10.59 -1.10 -1.77
CA VAL A 132 -9.78 -1.57 -0.64
C VAL A 132 -10.38 -1.12 0.69
N GLY A 133 -10.67 -2.09 1.58
CA GLY A 133 -10.93 -1.83 3.01
C GLY A 133 -12.28 -1.23 3.37
N VAL A 134 -13.13 -0.93 2.40
CA VAL A 134 -14.46 -0.37 2.60
C VAL A 134 -15.33 -1.01 1.54
N GLY A 135 -16.40 -1.70 1.92
CA GLY A 135 -17.30 -2.38 0.98
C GLY A 135 -17.95 -1.38 0.03
N LEU A 136 -17.23 -0.92 -0.98
CA LEU A 136 -17.59 0.14 -1.90
C LEU A 136 -17.89 -0.45 -3.27
N GLU A 137 -18.97 0.01 -3.90
CA GLU A 137 -19.22 -0.18 -5.33
C GLU A 137 -18.83 1.10 -6.07
N HIS A 138 -18.08 0.93 -7.15
CA HIS A 138 -17.75 1.99 -8.09
C HIS A 138 -18.98 2.26 -8.98
N ILE A 139 -19.49 3.49 -8.98
CA ILE A 139 -20.54 3.92 -9.92
C ILE A 139 -20.08 5.20 -10.60
N GLY A 140 -19.30 5.10 -11.67
CA GLY A 140 -18.81 6.27 -12.41
C GLY A 140 -17.94 5.90 -13.61
N ASP A 141 -17.83 6.84 -14.55
CA ASP A 141 -17.05 6.71 -15.79
C ASP A 141 -15.56 6.99 -15.50
N LEU A 142 -14.66 6.17 -16.05
CA LEU A 142 -13.22 6.27 -15.82
C LEU A 142 -12.57 7.45 -16.56
N GLU A 143 -13.31 8.07 -17.49
CA GLU A 143 -12.87 9.22 -18.30
C GLU A 143 -13.17 10.56 -17.64
N THR A 144 -14.09 10.62 -16.68
CA THR A 144 -14.39 11.83 -15.90
C THR A 144 -13.54 11.83 -14.63
N GLU A 145 -12.96 12.98 -14.25
CA GLU A 145 -12.19 13.17 -13.00
C GLU A 145 -13.03 12.96 -11.71
N THR A 146 -14.23 12.41 -11.83
CA THR A 146 -15.21 12.17 -10.79
C THR A 146 -15.18 10.71 -10.34
N VAL A 147 -14.57 10.49 -9.17
CA VAL A 147 -14.62 9.19 -8.51
C VAL A 147 -15.82 9.18 -7.57
N THR A 148 -16.90 8.51 -7.97
CA THR A 148 -18.08 8.32 -7.14
C THR A 148 -17.97 7.02 -6.36
N ILE A 149 -18.07 7.14 -5.05
CA ILE A 149 -17.90 6.05 -4.11
C ILE A 149 -19.23 5.77 -3.43
N ARG A 150 -19.72 4.51 -3.45
CA ARG A 150 -20.96 4.13 -2.76
C ARG A 150 -20.72 2.93 -1.84
N LEU A 151 -21.08 3.02 -0.57
CA LEU A 151 -21.09 1.84 0.31
C LEU A 151 -22.11 0.80 -0.19
N LYS A 152 -21.68 -0.45 -0.32
CA LYS A 152 -22.53 -1.64 -0.49
C LYS A 152 -23.49 -1.67 0.69
N THR A 153 -24.76 -1.40 0.43
CA THR A 153 -25.82 -1.80 1.36
C THR A 153 -25.73 -3.32 1.47
N SER A 154 -25.53 -3.85 2.67
CA SER A 154 -25.65 -5.27 2.94
C SER A 154 -26.95 -5.77 2.32
N ARG A 155 -26.84 -6.70 1.36
CA ARG A 155 -28.02 -7.42 0.85
C ARG A 155 -28.68 -8.10 2.06
N GLN A 156 -29.97 -7.84 2.22
CA GLN A 156 -30.87 -8.63 3.06
C GLN A 156 -30.82 -10.11 2.66
#